data_AF-A0A562WFN2-F1
#
_entry.id   AF-A0A562WFN2-F1
#
_cell.length_a   1.000
_cell.length_b   1.000
_cell.length_c   1.000
_cell.angle_alpha   90.00
_cell.angle_beta   90.00
_cell.angle_gamma   90.00
#
_symmetry.space_group_name_H-M   'P 1'
#
loop_
_entity.id
_entity.type
_entity.pdbx_description
1 polymer ?
#
loop_
_entity_poly.entity_id
_entity_poly.type
_entity_poly.pdbx_seq_one_letter_code
_entity_poly.pdbx_strand_id
1 'polypeptide(L)'
;MVNPVARRIGAAVTAVVATVALTPTAASAAYGTIGERETVCANDLFVRTQPNGAWMGTLYRGQTFLVEGPRSGGYIYGFAYGDINRRGWVQDGWFC
;
A
#
# COMPACT_ATOMS: atom_id res chain seq x y z
N MET A 1 -60.24 -44.04 -15.23
CA MET A 1 -58.81 -44.10 -15.58
C MET A 1 -58.15 -42.87 -14.97
N VAL A 2 -57.23 -43.07 -14.02
CA VAL A 2 -56.55 -42.00 -13.26
C VAL A 2 -55.32 -41.58 -14.05
N ASN A 3 -55.20 -40.28 -14.40
CA ASN A 3 -53.97 -39.73 -14.97
C ASN A 3 -53.23 -38.92 -13.88
N PRO A 4 -51.94 -39.21 -13.62
CA PRO A 4 -51.16 -38.48 -12.63
C PRO A 4 -50.46 -37.25 -13.22
N VAL A 5 -50.55 -36.15 -12.46
CA VAL A 5 -49.48 -35.20 -12.08
C VAL A 5 -48.55 -34.66 -13.18
N ALA A 6 -48.59 -33.34 -13.40
CA ALA A 6 -47.38 -32.57 -13.72
C ALA A 6 -47.45 -31.16 -13.08
N ARG A 7 -47.09 -31.12 -11.80
CA ARG A 7 -46.74 -29.89 -11.06
C ARG A 7 -45.29 -29.56 -11.38
N ARG A 8 -44.99 -28.32 -11.75
CA ARG A 8 -43.97 -27.45 -11.10
C ARG A 8 -43.75 -26.14 -11.85
N ILE A 9 -44.07 -25.08 -11.13
CA ILE A 9 -43.68 -23.68 -11.33
C ILE A 9 -42.15 -23.60 -11.20
N GLY A 10 -41.49 -22.90 -12.12
CA GLY A 10 -40.05 -22.60 -12.03
C GLY A 10 -39.80 -21.18 -12.52
N ALA A 11 -39.89 -20.20 -11.62
CA ALA A 11 -39.47 -18.84 -11.89
C ALA A 11 -37.94 -18.79 -11.87
N ALA A 12 -37.33 -18.48 -13.01
CA ALA A 12 -35.89 -18.24 -13.10
C ALA A 12 -35.62 -16.79 -12.68
N VAL A 13 -35.05 -16.59 -11.49
CA VAL A 13 -34.50 -15.30 -11.06
C VAL A 13 -33.03 -15.29 -11.44
N THR A 14 -32.69 -14.56 -12.51
CA THR A 14 -31.31 -14.31 -12.93
C THR A 14 -30.72 -13.21 -12.03
N ALA A 15 -29.88 -13.62 -11.07
CA ALA A 15 -29.07 -12.68 -10.29
C ALA A 15 -27.88 -12.19 -11.13
N VAL A 16 -27.86 -10.89 -11.46
CA VAL A 16 -26.70 -10.23 -12.08
C VAL A 16 -25.71 -9.87 -10.97
N VAL A 17 -24.58 -10.57 -10.92
CA VAL A 17 -23.46 -10.22 -10.04
C VAL A 17 -22.56 -9.23 -10.78
N ALA A 18 -22.57 -7.97 -10.36
CA ALA A 18 -21.62 -6.98 -10.85
C ALA A 18 -20.26 -7.19 -10.16
N THR A 19 -19.29 -7.73 -10.89
CA THR A 19 -17.91 -7.85 -10.44
C THR A 19 -17.22 -6.49 -10.54
N VAL A 20 -17.03 -5.81 -9.41
CA VAL A 20 -16.16 -4.62 -9.34
C VAL A 20 -14.71 -5.10 -9.47
N ALA A 21 -14.09 -4.82 -10.63
CA ALA A 21 -12.67 -5.04 -10.82
C ALA A 21 -11.88 -4.00 -10.02
N LEU A 22 -11.29 -4.41 -8.89
CA LEU A 22 -10.25 -3.65 -8.21
C LEU A 22 -8.98 -3.70 -9.07
N THR A 23 -8.87 -2.79 -10.04
CA THR A 23 -7.61 -2.60 -10.76
C THR A 23 -6.60 -2.01 -9.79
N PRO A 24 -5.43 -2.64 -9.56
CA PRO A 24 -4.38 -2.02 -8.77
C PRO A 24 -3.93 -0.76 -9.50
N THR A 25 -4.29 0.42 -8.97
CA THR A 25 -3.74 1.69 -9.44
C THR A 25 -2.23 1.63 -9.21
N ALA A 26 -1.45 1.79 -10.27
CA ALA A 26 -0.01 1.96 -10.16
C ALA A 26 0.22 3.12 -9.18
N ALA A 27 0.76 2.81 -8.01
CA ALA A 27 0.94 3.82 -6.98
C ALA A 27 2.02 4.79 -7.46
N SER A 28 1.59 6.02 -7.71
CA SER A 28 2.46 7.13 -8.06
C SER A 28 3.35 7.42 -6.85
N ALA A 29 4.66 7.33 -7.05
CA ALA A 29 5.64 7.64 -6.04
C ALA A 29 5.46 9.12 -5.61
N ALA A 30 5.09 9.35 -4.35
CA ALA A 30 4.73 10.65 -3.80
C ALA A 30 5.72 11.08 -2.71
N TYR A 31 5.83 12.39 -2.51
CA TYR A 31 6.58 12.97 -1.39
C TYR A 31 5.82 12.76 -0.09
N GLY A 32 6.54 12.49 1.00
CA GLY A 32 5.91 12.18 2.29
C GLY A 32 5.42 13.43 3.03
N THR A 33 4.26 13.38 3.66
CA THR A 33 3.70 14.51 4.40
C THR A 33 4.26 14.54 5.83
N ILE A 34 4.87 15.66 6.23
CA ILE A 34 5.44 15.77 7.58
C ILE A 34 4.33 15.65 8.63
N GLY A 35 4.56 14.76 9.60
CA GLY A 35 3.60 14.42 10.65
C GLY A 35 2.74 13.19 10.31
N GLU A 36 2.80 12.68 9.08
CA GLU A 36 1.98 11.56 8.64
C GLU A 36 2.79 10.27 8.54
N ARG A 37 2.09 9.15 8.77
CA ARG A 37 2.63 7.82 8.52
C ARG A 37 2.27 7.42 7.10
N GLU A 38 3.30 7.40 6.27
CA GLU A 38 3.22 7.10 4.85
C GLU A 38 3.47 5.62 4.58
N THR A 39 2.89 5.10 3.51
CA THR A 39 3.15 3.76 3.01
C THR A 39 4.28 3.79 2.00
N VAL A 40 5.20 2.85 2.09
CA VAL A 40 6.30 2.72 1.14
C VAL A 40 5.79 2.08 -0.14
N CYS A 41 6.01 2.75 -1.27
CA CYS A 41 5.58 2.28 -2.59
C CYS A 41 6.72 1.79 -3.49
N ALA A 42 7.96 2.16 -3.18
CA ALA A 42 9.13 1.52 -3.75
C ALA A 42 9.18 0.03 -3.34
N ASN A 43 9.72 -0.82 -4.21
CA ASN A 43 10.01 -2.21 -3.83
C ASN A 43 11.05 -2.25 -2.72
N ASP A 44 12.07 -1.40 -2.83
CA ASP A 44 13.16 -1.27 -1.88
C ASP A 44 13.39 0.22 -1.59
N LEU A 45 13.20 0.63 -0.34
CA LEU A 45 13.47 1.98 0.13
C LEU A 45 14.55 1.95 1.22
N PHE A 46 15.73 2.46 0.91
CA PHE A 46 16.87 2.39 1.82
C PHE A 46 16.79 3.41 2.95
N VAL A 47 16.83 2.92 4.19
CA VAL A 47 17.01 3.75 5.39
C VAL A 47 18.49 3.95 5.63
N ARG A 48 18.89 5.20 5.88
CA ARG A 48 20.28 5.62 6.05
C ARG A 48 20.48 6.45 7.31
N THR A 49 21.72 6.53 7.78
CA THR A 49 22.09 7.33 8.97
C THR A 49 22.02 8.84 8.72
N GLN A 50 22.23 9.28 7.48
CA GLN A 50 22.16 10.66 7.00
C GLN A 50 21.87 10.64 5.48
N PRO A 51 21.56 11.79 4.83
CA PRO A 51 21.47 11.85 3.37
C PRO A 51 22.76 11.31 2.72
N ASN A 52 22.63 10.35 1.80
CA ASN A 52 23.76 9.60 1.21
C ASN A 52 24.69 8.89 2.22
N GLY A 53 24.26 8.73 3.47
CA GLY A 53 25.03 8.08 4.53
C GLY A 53 25.04 6.56 4.46
N ALA A 54 25.60 5.94 5.51
CA ALA A 54 25.64 4.50 5.65
C ALA A 54 24.23 3.89 5.63
N TRP A 55 24.09 2.74 4.96
CA TRP A 55 22.86 1.97 4.92
C TRP A 55 22.58 1.33 6.28
N MET A 56 21.33 1.40 6.72
CA MET A 56 20.87 0.84 7.99
C MET A 56 19.88 -0.32 7.79
N GLY A 57 19.20 -0.35 6.65
CA GLY A 57 18.16 -1.31 6.37
C GLY A 57 17.35 -0.91 5.14
N THR A 58 16.46 -1.79 4.73
CA THR A 58 15.56 -1.57 3.60
C THR A 58 14.13 -1.68 4.09
N LEU A 59 13.31 -0.69 3.78
CA LEU A 59 11.86 -0.79 3.85
C LEU A 59 11.33 -1.35 2.54
N TYR A 60 10.47 -2.33 2.62
CA TYR A 60 9.83 -2.94 1.47
C TYR A 60 8.46 -2.32 1.20
N ARG A 61 7.98 -2.52 -0.02
CA ARG A 61 6.63 -2.09 -0.43
C ARG A 61 5.58 -2.54 0.60
N GLY A 62 4.71 -1.61 1.00
CA GLY A 62 3.63 -1.83 1.97
C GLY A 62 4.05 -1.67 3.43
N GLN A 63 5.34 -1.55 3.74
CA GLN A 63 5.79 -1.10 5.06
C GLN A 63 5.53 0.40 5.22
N THR A 64 5.66 0.92 6.44
CA THR A 64 5.29 2.30 6.76
C THR A 64 6.44 3.10 7.34
N PHE A 65 6.39 4.40 7.12
CA PHE A 65 7.38 5.37 7.57
C PHE A 65 6.67 6.61 8.11
N LEU A 66 6.89 6.96 9.38
CA LEU A 66 6.43 8.25 9.90
C LEU A 66 7.40 9.33 9.45
N VAL A 67 6.89 10.29 8.70
CA VAL A 67 7.68 11.41 8.22
C VAL A 67 7.78 12.46 9.32
N GLU A 68 8.97 12.69 9.87
CA GLU A 68 9.19 13.68 10.93
C GLU A 68 9.82 14.98 10.38
N GLY A 69 10.56 14.89 9.26
CA GLY A 69 11.39 15.98 8.76
C GLY A 69 12.66 16.19 9.60
N PRO A 70 13.62 17.03 9.15
CA PRO A 70 13.56 17.88 7.95
C PRO A 70 13.85 17.13 6.64
N ARG A 71 13.68 17.84 5.52
CA ARG A 71 14.17 17.42 4.19
C ARG A 71 15.59 17.90 3.98
N SER A 72 16.45 17.06 3.41
CA SER A 72 17.80 17.44 3.03
C SER A 72 18.35 16.54 1.93
N GLY A 73 18.89 17.15 0.88
CA GLY A 73 19.58 16.41 -0.20
C GLY A 73 18.72 15.37 -0.93
N GLY A 74 17.40 15.58 -1.03
CA GLY A 74 16.46 14.61 -1.61
C GLY A 74 16.02 13.50 -0.66
N TYR A 75 16.41 13.58 0.62
CA TYR A 75 16.00 12.66 1.67
C TYR A 75 15.07 13.37 2.67
N ILE A 76 14.29 12.55 3.38
CA ILE A 76 13.41 12.98 4.46
C ILE A 76 13.70 12.14 5.71
N TYR A 77 13.77 12.81 6.86
CA TYR A 77 13.97 12.15 8.15
C TYR A 77 12.65 11.67 8.76
N GLY A 78 12.70 10.57 9.49
CA GLY A 78 11.54 9.99 10.14
C GLY A 78 11.80 8.64 10.78
N PHE A 79 10.72 7.97 11.17
CA PHE A 79 10.75 6.67 11.83
C PHE A 79 10.29 5.54 10.90
N ALA A 80 11.17 4.56 10.66
CA ALA A 80 10.88 3.37 9.88
C ALA A 80 10.24 2.29 10.76
N TYR A 81 9.01 1.88 10.43
CA TYR A 81 8.32 0.78 11.10
C TYR A 81 8.61 -0.56 10.41
N GLY A 82 8.30 -1.66 11.09
CA GLY A 82 8.50 -3.01 10.56
C GLY A 82 9.87 -3.54 10.93
N ASP A 83 10.67 -3.98 9.96
CA ASP A 83 11.91 -4.73 10.25
C ASP A 83 13.02 -3.87 10.88
N ILE A 84 12.95 -2.55 10.70
CA ILE A 84 14.01 -1.62 11.14
C ILE A 84 13.70 -1.03 12.52
N ASN A 85 12.44 -0.63 12.78
CA ASN A 85 11.98 0.02 14.02
C ASN A 85 12.94 1.10 14.56
N ARG A 86 13.42 1.98 13.69
CA ARG A 86 14.41 3.00 14.05
C ARG A 86 14.25 4.24 13.18
N ARG A 87 14.70 5.38 13.71
CA ARG A 87 14.78 6.62 12.94
C ARG A 87 15.93 6.61 11.94
N GLY A 88 15.72 7.26 10.80
CA GLY A 88 16.71 7.41 9.75
C GLY A 88 16.22 8.27 8.60
N TRP A 89 17.00 8.27 7.54
CA TRP A 89 16.76 9.04 6.32
C TRP A 89 16.41 8.10 5.17
N VAL A 90 15.31 8.39 4.48
CA VAL A 90 14.91 7.69 3.26
C VAL A 90 14.83 8.68 2.11
N GLN A 91 14.98 8.21 0.86
CA GLN A 91 14.74 9.08 -0.28
C GLN A 91 13.28 9.52 -0.27
N ASP A 92 13.04 10.81 -0.39
CA ASP A 92 11.68 11.34 -0.48
C ASP A 92 11.14 11.09 -1.90
N GLY A 93 9.81 11.03 -2.04
CA GLY A 93 9.18 10.76 -3.34
C GLY A 93 8.90 9.29 -3.63
N TRP A 94 8.97 8.39 -2.63
CA TRP A 94 8.74 6.94 -2.77
C TRP A 94 7.55 6.43 -1.97
N PHE A 95 6.66 7.34 -1.55
CA PHE A 95 5.50 7.03 -0.73
C PHE A 95 4.21 6.93 -1.55
N CYS A 96 3.19 6.46 -0.86
CA CYS A 96 1.79 6.42 -1.19
C CYS A 96 1.00 6.40 0.14
#